data_AF-A0A9E3I1H0-F1
#
_entry.id   AF-A0A9E3I1H0-F1
#
_cell.length_a   1.000
_cell.length_b   1.000
_cell.length_c   1.000
_cell.angle_alpha   90.00
_cell.angle_beta   90.00
_cell.angle_gamma   90.00
#
_symmetry.space_group_name_H-M   'P 1'
#
loop_
_entity.id
_entity.type
_entity.pdbx_description
1 polymer ?
#
loop_
_entity_poly.entity_id
_entity_poly.type
_entity_poly.pdbx_seq_one_letter_code
_entity_poly.pdbx_strand_id
1 'polypeptide(L)'
;METKQVENSQIQEIMKDMACEKDFECYKSGFENLSKIGIVGDAILIECLEERAKTCKFGLPFGMGYICKCPLRNYIAKHFKK
;
A
#
# COMPACT_ATOMS: atom_id res chain seq x y z
N MET A 1 -8.05 -19.36 -15.65
CA MET A 1 -8.11 -19.32 -14.17
C MET A 1 -6.70 -19.04 -13.60
N GLU A 2 -5.86 -18.31 -14.34
CA GLU A 2 -4.40 -18.26 -14.14
C GLU A 2 -3.87 -16.93 -13.59
N THR A 3 -4.71 -15.92 -13.39
CA THR A 3 -4.26 -14.58 -12.96
C THR A 3 -3.93 -14.46 -11.48
N LYS A 4 -4.59 -15.24 -10.60
CA LYS A 4 -4.38 -15.17 -9.14
C LYS A 4 -2.99 -15.62 -8.65
N GLN A 5 -2.30 -16.49 -9.40
CA GLN A 5 -1.01 -17.06 -8.93
C GLN A 5 0.17 -16.13 -9.19
N VAL A 6 0.20 -15.46 -10.35
CA VAL A 6 1.28 -14.53 -10.74
C VAL A 6 1.24 -13.25 -9.89
N GLU A 7 0.05 -12.79 -9.52
CA GLU A 7 -0.14 -11.63 -8.67
C GLU A 7 0.36 -11.87 -7.23
N ASN A 8 0.20 -13.09 -6.73
CA ASN A 8 0.62 -13.45 -5.38
C ASN A 8 2.14 -13.59 -5.27
N SER A 9 2.82 -14.05 -6.33
CA SER A 9 4.29 -14.15 -6.33
C SER A 9 4.96 -12.78 -6.28
N GLN A 10 4.46 -11.79 -7.03
CA GLN A 10 5.02 -10.42 -7.02
C GLN A 10 4.81 -9.73 -5.67
N ILE A 11 3.65 -9.92 -5.05
CA ILE A 11 3.37 -9.39 -3.71
C ILE A 11 4.31 -10.00 -2.67
N GLN A 12 4.53 -11.31 -2.74
CA GLN A 12 5.46 -12.01 -1.84
C GLN A 12 6.91 -11.52 -2.01
N GLU A 13 7.34 -11.24 -3.25
CA GLU A 13 8.66 -10.63 -3.51
C GLU A 13 8.79 -9.24 -2.89
N ILE A 14 7.81 -8.36 -3.12
CA ILE A 14 7.77 -7.03 -2.49
C ILE A 14 7.83 -7.13 -0.96
N MET A 15 7.12 -8.10 -0.37
CA MET A 15 7.10 -8.32 1.08
C MET A 15 8.44 -8.81 1.63
N LYS A 16 9.19 -9.63 0.88
CA LYS A 16 10.53 -10.12 1.30
C LYS A 16 11.53 -8.99 1.46
N ASP A 17 11.48 -8.00 0.57
CA ASP A 17 12.45 -6.90 0.53
C ASP A 17 12.08 -5.74 1.46
N MET A 18 11.01 -5.86 2.25
CA MET A 18 10.56 -4.81 3.17
C MET A 18 10.25 -5.33 4.56
N ALA A 19 10.70 -4.61 5.59
CA ALA A 19 10.18 -4.79 6.94
C ALA A 19 8.92 -3.93 7.12
N CYS A 20 7.77 -4.52 7.48
CA CYS A 20 6.55 -3.78 7.78
C CYS A 20 6.25 -3.85 9.27
N GLU A 21 6.25 -2.70 9.96
CA GLU A 21 5.91 -2.61 11.39
C GLU A 21 4.43 -2.93 11.69
N LYS A 22 3.59 -2.93 10.65
CA LYS A 22 2.17 -3.30 10.72
C LYS A 22 1.93 -4.75 10.30
N ASP A 23 2.98 -5.57 10.26
CA ASP A 23 2.91 -7.01 9.97
C ASP A 23 2.06 -7.34 8.71
N PHE A 24 2.19 -6.49 7.69
CA PHE A 24 1.50 -6.61 6.41
C PHE A 24 -0.03 -6.76 6.52
N GLU A 25 -0.65 -6.10 7.50
CA GLU A 25 -2.10 -6.16 7.76
C GLU A 25 -2.95 -5.94 6.48
N CYS A 26 -2.54 -5.03 5.60
CA CYS A 26 -3.26 -4.76 4.35
C CYS A 26 -3.28 -5.95 3.37
N TYR A 27 -2.27 -6.82 3.41
CA TYR A 27 -2.25 -8.07 2.65
C TYR A 27 -3.05 -9.16 3.37
N LYS A 28 -2.85 -9.30 4.69
CA LYS A 28 -3.54 -10.30 5.51
C LYS A 28 -5.06 -10.12 5.52
N SER A 29 -5.53 -8.87 5.41
CA SER A 29 -6.96 -8.55 5.28
C SER A 29 -7.51 -8.78 3.86
N GLY A 30 -6.79 -9.42 2.95
CA GLY A 30 -7.21 -9.58 1.56
C GLY A 30 -7.42 -8.25 0.81
N PHE A 31 -6.69 -7.20 1.21
CA PHE A 31 -6.83 -5.84 0.70
C PHE A 31 -8.17 -5.16 1.03
N GLU A 32 -8.93 -5.66 2.01
CA GLU A 32 -10.15 -5.00 2.49
C GLU A 32 -9.81 -3.80 3.41
N ASN A 33 -8.77 -3.93 4.23
CA ASN A 33 -8.21 -2.86 5.06
C ASN A 33 -7.06 -2.14 4.35
N LEU A 34 -7.25 -1.80 3.08
CA LEU A 34 -6.45 -0.76 2.46
C LEU A 34 -6.88 0.56 3.12
N SER A 35 -6.16 0.95 4.17
CA SER A 35 -6.26 2.27 4.81
C SER A 35 -6.69 3.31 3.80
N LYS A 36 -7.82 4.01 4.00
CA LYS A 36 -8.46 4.88 3.01
C LYS A 36 -7.41 5.63 2.17
N ILE A 37 -7.20 5.13 0.95
CA ILE A 37 -6.20 5.67 0.03
C ILE A 37 -6.90 6.77 -0.76
N GLY A 38 -6.36 7.98 -0.74
CA GLY A 38 -6.73 9.00 -1.72
C GLY A 38 -5.82 8.86 -2.94
N ILE A 39 -6.35 8.53 -4.11
CA ILE A 39 -5.55 8.61 -5.35
C ILE A 39 -5.44 10.09 -5.72
N VAL A 40 -4.23 10.64 -5.75
CA VAL A 40 -3.96 12.03 -6.11
C VAL A 40 -3.24 12.06 -7.48
N GLY A 41 -3.84 12.77 -8.44
CA GLY A 41 -3.40 12.81 -9.85
C GLY A 41 -3.77 11.54 -10.64
N ASP A 42 -3.13 11.31 -11.78
CA ASP A 42 -3.31 10.14 -12.66
C ASP A 42 -2.73 8.83 -12.06
N ALA A 43 -3.02 8.52 -10.80
CA ALA A 43 -2.52 7.36 -10.05
C ALA A 43 -1.05 7.38 -9.62
N ILE A 44 -0.43 8.56 -9.54
CA ILE A 44 0.99 8.70 -9.17
C ILE A 44 1.18 8.68 -7.64
N LEU A 45 0.22 9.21 -6.88
CA LEU A 45 0.35 9.41 -5.44
C LEU A 45 -0.83 8.83 -4.67
N ILE A 46 -0.51 8.18 -3.54
CA ILE A 46 -1.45 7.54 -2.62
C ILE A 46 -1.40 8.34 -1.32
N GLU A 47 -2.47 9.06 -0.99
CA GLU A 47 -2.61 9.70 0.32
C GLU A 47 -2.95 8.65 1.38
N CYS A 48 -2.23 8.69 2.51
CA CYS A 48 -2.44 7.83 3.66
C CYS A 48 -3.33 8.56 4.68
N LEU A 49 -4.61 8.20 4.74
CA LEU A 49 -5.57 8.83 5.66
C LEU A 49 -5.57 8.20 7.07
N GLU A 50 -4.56 7.40 7.41
CA GLU A 50 -4.38 6.84 8.75
C GLU A 50 -3.80 7.88 9.71
N GLU A 51 -4.34 7.97 10.92
CA GLU A 51 -3.74 8.79 11.98
C GLU A 51 -2.30 8.33 12.30
N ARG A 52 -2.05 7.03 12.19
CA ARG A 52 -0.72 6.40 12.33
C ARG A 52 0.16 6.53 11.07
N ALA A 53 -0.21 7.36 10.10
CA ALA A 53 0.68 7.64 8.96
C ALA A 53 1.99 8.27 9.41
N LYS A 54 1.96 9.06 10.50
CA LYS A 54 3.13 9.76 11.07
C LYS A 54 4.22 8.81 11.57
N THR A 55 3.84 7.63 12.05
CA THR A 55 4.76 6.65 12.63
C THR A 55 5.15 5.55 11.65
N CYS A 56 4.56 5.52 10.45
CA CYS A 56 4.92 4.57 9.42
C CYS A 56 6.19 5.05 8.71
N LYS A 57 7.24 4.22 8.64
CA LYS A 57 8.46 4.56 7.87
C LYS A 57 8.24 4.80 6.37
N PHE A 58 7.11 4.33 5.84
CA PHE A 58 6.69 4.56 4.45
C PHE A 58 5.79 5.79 4.31
N GLY A 59 5.42 6.45 5.41
CA GLY A 59 4.71 7.72 5.40
C GLY A 59 5.65 8.87 5.10
N LEU A 60 5.26 9.75 4.18
CA LEU A 60 5.99 10.99 3.88
C LEU A 60 5.06 12.18 4.11
N PRO A 61 5.41 13.11 5.01
CA PRO A 61 4.67 14.35 5.16
C PRO A 61 4.54 15.09 3.81
N PHE A 62 3.32 15.49 3.45
CA PHE A 62 3.05 16.25 2.24
C PHE A 62 1.83 17.17 2.43
N GLY A 63 2.03 18.47 2.32
CA GLY A 63 0.98 19.46 2.60
C GLY A 63 0.43 19.30 4.02
N MET A 64 -0.89 19.11 4.14
CA MET A 64 -1.57 18.86 5.41
C MET A 64 -1.70 17.36 5.77
N GLY A 65 -1.22 16.46 4.90
CA GLY A 65 -1.39 15.02 5.03
C GLY A 65 -0.09 14.24 4.90
N TYR A 66 -0.22 12.94 4.60
CA TYR A 66 0.90 12.04 4.39
C TYR A 66 0.71 11.24 3.11
N ILE A 67 1.74 11.18 2.27
CA ILE A 67 1.80 10.26 1.13
C ILE A 67 2.29 8.89 1.61
N CYS A 68 1.66 7.83 1.14
CA CYS A 68 2.09 6.45 1.33
C CYS A 68 3.09 6.03 0.23
N LYS A 69 4.34 5.84 0.62
CA LYS A 69 5.39 5.24 -0.23
C LYS A 69 5.56 3.74 -0.03
N CYS A 70 4.58 3.07 0.58
CA CYS A 70 4.64 1.62 0.81
C CYS A 70 4.65 0.91 -0.54
N PRO A 71 5.71 0.14 -0.89
CA PRO A 71 5.80 -0.53 -2.19
C PRO A 71 4.60 -1.46 -2.43
N LEU A 72 4.20 -2.20 -1.38
CA LEU A 72 3.06 -3.10 -1.44
C LEU A 72 1.74 -2.38 -1.72
N ARG A 73 1.42 -1.30 -0.98
CA ARG A 73 0.18 -0.55 -1.20
C ARG A 73 0.16 0.18 -2.55
N ASN A 74 1.32 0.66 -3.00
CA ASN A 74 1.45 1.26 -4.34
C ASN A 74 1.21 0.24 -5.45
N TYR A 75 1.77 -0.96 -5.32
CA TYR A 75 1.48 -2.04 -6.25
C TYR A 75 -0.01 -2.39 -6.23
N ILE A 76 -0.61 -2.51 -5.04
CA ILE A 76 -2.02 -2.88 -4.92
C ILE A 76 -2.94 -1.85 -5.59
N ALA A 77 -2.76 -0.56 -5.30
CA ALA A 77 -3.60 0.49 -5.87
C ALA A 77 -3.49 0.57 -7.39
N LYS A 78 -2.28 0.38 -7.95
CA LYS A 78 -2.05 0.40 -9.40
C LYS A 78 -2.66 -0.80 -10.13
N HIS A 79 -2.57 -1.99 -9.53
CA HIS A 79 -2.94 -3.24 -10.21
C HIS A 79 -4.38 -3.69 -9.93
N PHE A 80 -4.91 -3.40 -8.74
CA PHE A 80 -6.25 -3.84 -8.34
C PHE A 80 -7.28 -2.71 -8.31
N LYS A 81 -6.88 -1.45 -8.53
CA LYS A 81 -7.75 -0.26 -8.41
C LYS A 81 -8.50 -0.21 -7.06
N LYS A 82 -7.86 -0.73 -6.01
CA LYS A 82 -8.38 -0.76 -4.64
C LYS A 82 -7.56 0.16 -3.74
#